data_AF-A0A2J6WRN2-F1
#
_entry.id   AF-A0A2J6WRN2-F1
#
_cell.length_a   1.000
_cell.length_b   1.000
_cell.length_c   1.000
_cell.angle_alpha   90.00
_cell.angle_beta   90.00
_cell.angle_gamma   90.00
#
_symmetry.space_group_name_H-M   'P 1'
#
loop_
_entity.id
_entity.type
_entity.pdbx_description
1 polymer ?
#
loop_
_entity_poly.entity_id
_entity_poly.type
_entity_poly.pdbx_seq_one_letter_code
_entity_poly.pdbx_strand_id
1 'polypeptide(L)'
;MIFFCCYNLLSEIIDESLTITHNKTKHVAQVEKDINEDVEVVCSKTEIVQVLINLIVNAAHALEEVETEHKRIIARGYTDGQYAVIEVEDNGPGIPKHIMNSISLSWIIS
;
A
#
# COMPACT_ATOMS: atom_id res chain seq x y z
N MET A 1 -15.84 18.81 -14.31
CA MET A 1 -14.60 18.45 -13.58
C MET A 1 -13.83 17.52 -14.50
N ILE A 2 -12.83 18.04 -15.21
CA ILE A 2 -12.02 17.26 -16.15
C ILE A 2 -11.00 16.52 -15.29
N PHE A 3 -11.18 15.21 -15.11
CA PHE A 3 -10.12 14.36 -14.57
C PHE A 3 -8.97 14.38 -15.58
N PHE A 4 -7.91 15.14 -15.28
CA PHE A 4 -6.63 14.96 -15.95
C PHE A 4 -6.08 13.61 -15.47
N CYS A 5 -6.39 12.55 -16.20
CA CYS A 5 -5.74 11.27 -16.03
C CYS A 5 -4.34 11.40 -16.66
N CYS A 6 -3.39 11.87 -15.86
CA CYS A 6 -1.99 11.93 -16.28
C CYS A 6 -1.42 10.51 -16.34
N TYR A 7 -0.40 10.31 -17.17
CA TYR A 7 0.47 9.15 -17.06
C TYR A 7 1.29 9.31 -15.76
N ASN A 8 1.33 8.27 -14.94
CA ASN A 8 2.10 8.24 -13.70
C ASN A 8 2.90 6.95 -13.67
N LEU A 9 4.16 7.01 -13.25
CA LEU A 9 4.94 5.80 -13.02
C LEU A 9 4.47 5.12 -11.72
N LEU A 10 4.47 3.78 -11.70
CA LEU A 10 4.15 3.03 -10.48
C LEU A 10 5.07 3.41 -9.33
N SER A 11 6.36 3.57 -9.61
CA SER A 11 7.34 3.98 -8.61
C SER A 11 7.01 5.32 -7.96
N GLU A 12 6.55 6.31 -8.73
CA GLU A 12 6.19 7.65 -8.21
C GLU A 12 4.98 7.62 -7.28
N ILE A 13 3.99 6.76 -7.57
CA ILE A 13 2.80 6.59 -6.73
C ILE A 13 3.20 5.94 -5.41
N ILE A 14 4.02 4.88 -5.47
CA ILE A 14 4.50 4.16 -4.29
C ILE A 14 5.40 5.08 -3.45
N ASP A 15 6.36 5.78 -4.05
CA ASP A 15 7.28 6.66 -3.35
C ASP A 15 6.58 7.79 -2.61
N GLU A 16 5.54 8.38 -3.22
CA GLU A 16 4.73 9.41 -2.56
C GLU A 16 4.00 8.84 -1.33
N SER A 17 3.39 7.65 -1.47
CA SER A 17 2.70 7.00 -0.36
C SER A 17 3.64 6.60 0.80
N LEU A 18 4.83 6.08 0.49
CA LEU A 18 5.87 5.72 1.46
C LEU A 18 6.42 6.96 2.18
N THR A 19 6.61 8.05 1.44
CA THR A 19 7.06 9.33 2.01
C THR A 19 6.05 9.88 3.02
N ILE A 20 4.76 9.89 2.68
CA ILE A 20 3.71 10.42 3.55
C ILE A 20 3.56 9.58 4.82
N THR A 21 3.67 8.26 4.70
CA THR A 21 3.45 7.31 5.81
C THR A 21 4.69 7.07 6.67
N HIS A 22 5.87 7.55 6.25
CA HIS A 22 7.15 7.29 6.93
C HIS A 22 7.13 7.51 8.45
N ASN A 23 6.55 8.61 8.93
CA ASN A 23 6.52 8.91 10.37
C ASN A 23 5.66 7.93 11.18
N LYS A 24 4.65 7.31 10.54
CA LYS A 24 3.79 6.31 11.17
C LYS A 24 4.44 4.93 11.19
N THR A 25 5.22 4.60 10.16
CA THR A 25 5.80 3.26 10.00
C THR A 25 7.19 3.10 10.62
N LYS A 26 8.01 4.16 10.68
CA LYS A 26 9.45 4.10 11.02
C LYS A 26 9.81 3.51 12.39
N HIS A 27 8.88 3.52 13.33
CA HIS A 27 9.07 2.95 14.67
C HIS A 27 8.33 1.63 14.88
N VAL A 28 7.62 1.17 13.84
CA VAL A 28 6.73 0.01 13.91
C VAL A 28 7.29 -1.13 13.07
N ALA A 29 7.74 -0.86 11.85
CA ALA A 29 8.18 -1.89 10.92
C ALA A 29 9.28 -1.38 9.98
N GLN A 30 10.09 -2.31 9.47
CA GLN A 30 10.96 -2.05 8.32
C GLN A 30 10.08 -1.96 7.07
N VAL A 31 10.18 -0.84 6.35
CA VAL A 31 9.42 -0.61 5.12
C VAL A 31 10.33 -0.82 3.92
N GLU A 32 9.92 -1.70 3.02
CA GLU A 32 10.67 -2.08 1.83
C GLU A 32 9.86 -1.70 0.58
N LYS A 33 10.58 -1.24 -0.45
CA LYS A 33 10.03 -0.98 -1.78
C LYS A 33 10.63 -1.99 -2.74
N ASP A 34 9.78 -2.65 -3.52
CA ASP A 34 10.20 -3.63 -4.52
C ASP A 34 9.45 -3.40 -5.84
N ILE A 35 10.14 -2.81 -6.82
CA ILE A 35 9.57 -2.52 -8.13
C ILE A 35 10.22 -3.44 -9.14
N ASN A 36 9.48 -4.46 -9.58
CA ASN A 36 9.95 -5.41 -10.59
C ASN A 36 9.84 -4.83 -11.99
N GLU A 37 8.82 -4.02 -12.24
CA GLU A 37 8.62 -3.31 -13.50
C GLU A 37 7.98 -1.95 -13.23
N ASP A 38 8.63 -0.89 -13.70
CA ASP A 38 8.15 0.48 -13.53
C ASP A 38 7.46 0.95 -14.81
N VAL A 39 6.13 0.85 -14.82
CA VAL A 39 5.30 1.19 -15.98
C VAL A 39 4.51 2.46 -15.75
N GLU A 40 4.24 3.18 -16.84
CA GLU A 40 3.32 4.31 -16.80
C GLU A 40 1.86 3.82 -16.83
N VAL A 41 1.07 4.35 -15.92
CA VAL A 41 -0.36 4.07 -15.80
C VAL A 41 -1.16 5.37 -15.90
N VAL A 42 -2.27 5.29 -16.62
CA VAL A 42 -3.25 6.38 -16.72
C VAL A 42 -4.22 6.23 -15.55
N CYS A 43 -4.00 6.99 -14.48
CA CYS A 43 -4.82 6.94 -13.27
C CYS A 43 -4.90 8.29 -12.55
N SER A 44 -5.83 8.40 -11.59
CA SER A 44 -5.82 9.48 -10.60
C SER A 44 -4.76 9.18 -9.53
N LYS A 45 -3.55 9.76 -9.69
CA LYS A 45 -2.44 9.55 -8.75
C LYS A 45 -2.87 9.78 -7.30
N THR A 46 -3.58 10.88 -7.03
CA THR A 46 -4.03 11.24 -5.69
C THR A 46 -4.96 10.22 -5.07
N GLU A 47 -5.91 9.66 -5.83
CA GLU A 47 -6.82 8.63 -5.32
C GLU A 47 -6.07 7.34 -4.99
N ILE A 48 -5.12 6.93 -5.83
CA ILE A 48 -4.32 5.71 -5.57
C ILE A 48 -3.37 5.93 -4.39
N VAL A 49 -2.70 7.08 -4.30
CA VAL A 49 -1.85 7.43 -3.15
C VAL A 49 -2.65 7.37 -1.85
N GLN A 50 -3.89 7.88 -1.83
CA GLN A 50 -4.75 7.81 -0.65
C GLN A 50 -5.08 6.36 -0.25
N VAL A 51 -5.37 5.48 -1.22
CA VAL A 51 -5.59 4.06 -0.95
C VAL A 51 -4.34 3.41 -0.36
N LEU A 52 -3.16 3.67 -0.93
CA LEU A 52 -1.90 3.11 -0.43
C LEU A 52 -1.57 3.61 0.97
N ILE A 53 -1.78 4.90 1.27
CA ILE A 53 -1.60 5.44 2.62
C ILE A 53 -2.42 4.64 3.63
N ASN A 54 -3.69 4.38 3.32
CA ASN A 54 -4.57 3.64 4.22
C ASN A 54 -4.10 2.20 4.43
N LEU A 55 -3.71 1.50 3.35
CA LEU A 55 -3.19 0.14 3.44
C LEU A 55 -1.90 0.07 4.28
N ILE A 56 -0.96 0.97 4.04
CA ILE A 56 0.32 1.02 4.75
C ILE A 56 0.14 1.35 6.23
N VAL A 57 -0.74 2.31 6.55
CA VAL A 57 -1.05 2.66 7.95
C VAL A 57 -1.76 1.51 8.65
N ASN A 58 -2.68 0.81 7.98
CA ASN A 58 -3.35 -0.36 8.55
C ASN A 58 -2.37 -1.51 8.80
N ALA A 59 -1.44 -1.74 7.87
CA ALA A 59 -0.34 -2.69 8.07
C ALA A 59 0.51 -2.32 9.29
N ALA A 60 0.84 -1.04 9.47
CA ALA A 60 1.56 -0.59 10.67
C ALA A 60 0.76 -0.85 11.95
N HIS A 61 -0.51 -0.46 12.01
CA HIS A 61 -1.35 -0.72 13.18
C HIS A 61 -1.45 -2.22 13.50
N ALA A 62 -1.63 -3.08 12.49
CA ALA A 62 -1.67 -4.53 12.65
C ALA A 62 -0.37 -5.10 13.23
N LEU A 63 0.77 -4.43 13.00
CA LEU A 63 2.08 -4.81 13.47
C LEU A 63 2.42 -4.25 14.86
N GLU A 64 1.74 -3.24 15.40
CA GLU A 64 2.08 -2.61 16.69
C GLU A 64 2.12 -3.64 17.84
N GLU A 65 1.10 -4.50 17.93
CA GLU A 65 0.94 -5.48 19.02
C GLU A 65 1.60 -6.84 18.74
N VAL A 66 2.22 -7.03 17.58
CA VAL A 66 2.86 -8.31 17.23
C VAL A 66 4.19 -8.45 17.96
N GLU A 67 4.39 -9.55 18.70
CA GLU A 67 5.67 -9.88 19.33
C GLU A 67 6.61 -10.57 18.33
N THR A 68 7.10 -9.81 17.35
CA THR A 68 8.16 -10.24 16.42
C THR A 68 9.19 -9.13 16.24
N GLU A 69 10.48 -9.49 16.19
CA GLU A 69 11.56 -8.53 15.98
C GLU A 69 11.71 -8.10 14.52
N HIS A 70 11.07 -8.83 13.59
CA HIS A 70 11.22 -8.62 12.14
C HIS A 70 9.93 -8.12 11.50
N LYS A 71 9.27 -7.13 12.09
CA LYS A 71 8.06 -6.49 11.51
C LYS A 71 8.42 -5.83 10.19
N ARG A 72 7.69 -6.17 9.12
CA ARG A 72 7.98 -5.72 7.76
C ARG A 72 6.71 -5.36 7.02
N ILE A 73 6.79 -4.28 6.25
CA ILE A 73 5.80 -3.88 5.25
C ILE A 73 6.53 -3.76 3.90
N ILE A 74 6.02 -4.42 2.87
CA ILE A 74 6.57 -4.37 1.51
C ILE A 74 5.53 -3.72 0.60
N ALA A 75 5.92 -2.65 -0.10
CA ALA A 75 5.16 -2.10 -1.22
C ALA A 75 5.77 -2.58 -2.53
N ARG A 76 5.03 -3.41 -3.29
CA ARG A 76 5.48 -3.97 -4.57
C ARG A 76 4.78 -3.32 -5.76
N GLY A 77 5.52 -3.12 -6.85
CA GLY A 77 4.99 -2.69 -8.14
C GLY A 77 5.44 -3.65 -9.24
N TYR A 78 4.50 -4.17 -10.03
CA TYR A 78 4.79 -5.09 -11.14
C TYR A 78 3.64 -5.11 -12.16
N THR A 79 3.86 -5.78 -13.29
CA THR A 79 2.79 -6.05 -14.26
C THR A 79 2.31 -7.51 -14.18
N ASP A 80 1.01 -7.71 -14.34
CA ASP A 80 0.39 -9.02 -14.50
C ASP A 80 -0.56 -9.00 -15.70
N GLY A 81 -0.06 -9.51 -16.83
CA GLY A 81 -0.78 -9.52 -18.10
C GLY A 81 -1.05 -8.10 -18.62
N GLN A 82 -2.30 -7.66 -18.52
CA GLN A 82 -2.74 -6.33 -18.98
C GLN A 82 -2.90 -5.34 -17.82
N TYR A 83 -2.56 -5.76 -16.60
CA TYR A 83 -2.74 -4.97 -15.39
C TYR A 83 -1.40 -4.51 -14.84
N ALA A 84 -1.36 -3.25 -14.41
CA ALA A 84 -0.35 -2.78 -13.48
C ALA A 84 -0.85 -3.08 -12.06
N VAL A 85 -0.01 -3.69 -11.24
CA VAL A 85 -0.35 -4.14 -9.90
C VAL A 85 0.52 -3.42 -8.89
N ILE A 86 -0.14 -2.88 -7.87
CA ILE A 86 0.51 -2.41 -6.64
C ILE A 86 0.02 -3.31 -5.51
N GLU A 87 0.96 -3.91 -4.79
CA GLU A 87 0.67 -4.77 -3.65
C GLU A 87 1.30 -4.19 -2.38
N VAL A 88 0.56 -4.26 -1.27
CA VAL A 88 1.06 -3.94 0.06
C VAL A 88 0.96 -5.21 0.89
N GLU A 89 2.10 -5.75 1.29
CA GLU A 89 2.21 -6.95 2.13
C GLU A 89 2.75 -6.58 3.50
N ASP A 90 2.13 -7.07 4.56
CA ASP A 90 2.67 -7.06 5.92
C ASP A 90 2.84 -8.50 6.44
N ASN A 91 3.73 -8.67 7.42
CA ASN A 91 3.90 -9.95 8.12
C ASN A 91 3.22 -9.99 9.49
N GLY A 92 2.13 -9.24 9.66
CA GLY A 92 1.30 -9.23 10.85
C GLY A 92 0.44 -10.49 10.98
N PRO A 93 -0.53 -10.48 11.92
CA PRO A 93 -1.35 -11.66 12.23
C PRO A 93 -2.33 -12.03 11.10
N GLY A 94 -2.39 -11.21 10.05
CA GLY A 94 -3.36 -11.31 8.98
C GLY A 94 -4.78 -10.97 9.44
N ILE A 95 -5.72 -11.09 8.51
CA ILE A 95 -7.13 -10.81 8.77
C ILE A 95 -7.83 -12.11 9.20
N PRO A 96 -8.50 -12.16 10.37
CA PRO A 96 -9.28 -13.32 10.76
C PRO A 96 -10.31 -13.73 9.70
N LYS A 97 -10.35 -15.02 9.36
CA LYS A 97 -11.22 -15.56 8.27
C LYS A 97 -12.71 -15.21 8.42
N HIS A 98 -13.17 -14.97 9.65
CA HIS A 98 -14.58 -14.66 9.93
C HIS A 98 -14.98 -13.23 9.56
N ILE A 99 -14.04 -12.29 9.40
CA ILE A 99 -14.33 -10.91 8.96
C ILE A 99 -13.97 -10.65 7.50
N MET A 100 -13.22 -11.54 6.86
CA MET A 100 -12.70 -11.38 5.50
C MET A 100 -13.79 -11.07 4.45
N ASN A 101 -14.99 -11.65 4.61
CA ASN A 101 -16.14 -11.42 3.72
C ASN A 101 -16.86 -10.09 3.94
N SER A 102 -16.50 -9.33 4.98
CA SER A 102 -17.13 -8.06 5.35
C SER A 102 -16.22 -6.85 5.15
N ILE A 103 -15.01 -7.07 4.63
CA ILE A 103 -14.03 -6.00 4.37
C ILE A 103 -14.37 -5.36 3.03
N SER A 104 -14.85 -4.13 3.11
CA SER A 104 -15.00 -3.24 1.96
C SER A 104 -13.90 -2.19 1.99
N LEU A 105 -13.60 -1.58 0.84
CA LEU A 105 -12.70 -0.43 0.77
C LEU A 105 -13.07 0.66 1.79
N SER A 106 -14.37 0.88 2.06
CA SER A 106 -14.84 1.82 3.08
C SER A 106 -14.30 1.54 4.50
N TRP A 107 -14.04 0.28 4.83
CA TRP A 107 -13.48 -0.15 6.12
C TRP A 107 -11.97 0.03 6.23
N ILE A 108 -11.28 0.09 5.09
CA ILE A 108 -9.84 0.36 5.02
C ILE A 108 -9.59 1.88 5.10
N ILE A 109 -10.56 2.70 4.66
CA ILE A 109 -10.43 4.16 4.47
C ILE A 109 -11.01 4.99 5.64
N SER A 110 -11.70 4.38 6.62
CA SER A 110 -12.33 5.07 7.77
C SER A 110 -11.61 4.75 9.09
#